data_AF-A0A9D4DHL8-F1
#
_entry.id   AF-A0A9D4DHL8-F1
#
_cell.length_a   1.000
_cell.length_b   1.000
_cell.length_c   1.000
_cell.angle_alpha   90.00
_cell.angle_beta   90.00
_cell.angle_gamma   90.00
#
_symmetry.space_group_name_H-M   'P 1'
#
loop_
_entity.id
_entity.type
_entity.pdbx_description
1 polymer ?
#
loop_
_entity_poly.entity_id
_entity_poly.type
_entity_poly.pdbx_seq_one_letter_code
_entity_poly.pdbx_strand_id
1 'polypeptide(L)'
;MNAQDAATKNYVDTRAVSKTGDTMTGTLDMNGRAITNLLDPSAAQGAATKSYVDKHLPLAGGTLTGVLEMSSNKISGVGDPSDDQDAATKHYVDKHLPLAGGTLKGILEMSSNKISGVGNPSDDQDAATKHYVDKHISIAKENISVPCLSGYIPTLEKMLV
;
A
#
# COMPACT_ATOMS: atom_id res chain seq x y z
N MET A 1 6.81 -44.62 -55.02
CA MET A 1 6.40 -43.41 -55.77
C MET A 1 7.67 -42.68 -56.11
N ASN A 2 7.89 -42.40 -57.38
CA ASN A 2 9.05 -41.64 -57.83
C ASN A 2 8.80 -40.15 -57.52
N ALA A 3 9.84 -39.39 -57.21
CA ALA A 3 9.69 -37.97 -56.86
C ALA A 3 9.15 -37.11 -58.03
N GLN A 4 9.11 -37.68 -59.23
CA GLN A 4 8.67 -37.06 -60.48
C GLN A 4 7.27 -37.52 -60.91
N ASP A 5 6.60 -38.38 -60.15
CA ASP A 5 5.22 -38.80 -60.47
C ASP A 5 4.29 -37.58 -60.32
N ALA A 6 3.51 -37.28 -61.36
CA ALA A 6 2.58 -36.16 -61.33
C ALA A 6 1.42 -36.45 -60.36
N ALA A 7 1.17 -35.53 -59.42
CA ALA A 7 -0.03 -35.56 -58.60
C ALA A 7 -1.28 -35.26 -59.45
N THR A 8 -2.43 -35.81 -59.07
CA THR A 8 -3.70 -35.48 -59.74
C THR A 8 -4.12 -34.06 -59.41
N LYS A 9 -4.77 -33.38 -60.37
CA LYS A 9 -5.29 -32.02 -60.19
C LYS A 9 -6.16 -31.90 -58.93
N ASN A 10 -7.06 -32.86 -58.71
CA ASN A 10 -7.93 -32.86 -57.53
C ASN A 10 -7.15 -32.89 -56.22
N TYR A 11 -6.06 -33.66 -56.13
CA TYR A 11 -5.23 -33.68 -54.93
C TYR A 11 -4.54 -32.33 -54.69
N VAL A 12 -3.96 -31.75 -55.74
CA VAL A 12 -3.30 -30.44 -55.68
C VAL A 12 -4.28 -29.34 -55.27
N ASP A 13 -5.51 -29.37 -55.79
CA ASP A 13 -6.52 -28.34 -55.53
C ASP A 13 -7.19 -28.48 -54.15
N THR A 14 -7.22 -29.67 -53.54
CA THR A 14 -8.04 -29.92 -52.32
C THR A 14 -7.27 -30.36 -51.08
N ARG A 15 -6.00 -30.77 -51.20
CA ARG A 15 -5.27 -31.41 -50.09
C ARG A 15 -3.82 -30.94 -49.90
N ALA A 16 -3.30 -30.08 -50.78
CA ALA A 16 -1.94 -29.60 -50.69
C ALA A 16 -1.90 -28.18 -50.12
N VAL A 17 -0.96 -27.90 -49.22
CA VAL A 17 -0.64 -26.53 -48.78
C VAL A 17 0.45 -25.97 -49.70
N SER A 18 0.23 -24.79 -50.27
CA SER A 18 1.23 -24.14 -51.13
C SER A 18 2.37 -23.51 -50.32
N LYS A 19 3.59 -23.59 -50.86
CA LYS A 19 4.78 -22.92 -50.28
C LYS A 19 4.70 -21.39 -50.33
N THR A 20 3.88 -20.84 -51.24
CA THR A 20 3.62 -19.40 -51.33
C THR A 20 2.56 -18.93 -50.33
N GLY A 21 2.01 -19.85 -49.52
CA GLY A 21 0.88 -19.60 -48.64
C GLY A 21 -0.43 -20.14 -49.21
N ASP A 22 -1.36 -20.41 -48.31
CA ASP A 22 -2.70 -20.93 -48.59
C ASP A 22 -3.71 -20.30 -47.62
N THR A 23 -5.01 -20.40 -47.91
CA THR A 23 -6.09 -19.98 -47.00
C THR A 23 -6.74 -21.18 -46.35
N MET A 24 -6.48 -21.37 -45.06
CA MET A 24 -7.12 -22.43 -44.27
C MET A 24 -8.44 -21.89 -43.69
N THR A 25 -9.57 -22.30 -44.28
CA THR A 25 -10.92 -21.88 -43.82
C THR A 25 -11.46 -22.74 -42.67
N GLY A 26 -10.82 -23.88 -42.39
CA GLY A 26 -11.17 -24.79 -41.29
C GLY A 26 -10.05 -24.94 -40.26
N THR A 27 -10.33 -25.73 -39.21
CA THR A 27 -9.35 -26.06 -38.17
C THR A 27 -8.18 -26.87 -38.75
N LEU A 28 -6.96 -26.44 -38.44
CA LEU A 28 -5.75 -27.20 -38.70
C LEU A 28 -5.28 -27.87 -37.39
N ASP A 29 -5.36 -29.19 -37.34
CA ASP A 29 -4.80 -29.98 -36.24
C ASP A 29 -3.33 -30.36 -36.54
N MET A 30 -2.41 -29.96 -35.68
CA MET A 30 -0.98 -30.26 -35.81
C MET A 30 -0.59 -31.61 -35.18
N ASN A 31 -1.51 -32.31 -34.52
CA ASN A 31 -1.28 -33.60 -33.86
C ASN A 31 -0.04 -33.60 -32.96
N GLY A 32 0.08 -32.58 -32.11
CA GLY A 32 1.19 -32.37 -31.18
C GLY A 32 2.54 -32.01 -31.82
N ARG A 33 2.58 -31.76 -33.14
CA ARG A 33 3.82 -31.38 -33.83
C ARG A 33 4.15 -29.91 -33.61
N ALA A 34 5.44 -29.62 -33.46
CA ALA A 34 5.94 -28.26 -33.37
C ALA A 34 5.73 -27.50 -34.68
N ILE A 35 5.38 -26.21 -34.56
CA ILE A 35 5.45 -25.25 -35.65
C ILE A 35 6.76 -24.48 -35.47
N THR A 36 7.68 -24.61 -36.42
CA THR A 36 9.02 -24.02 -36.35
C THR A 36 9.13 -22.78 -37.21
N ASN A 37 10.16 -21.97 -36.97
CA ASN A 37 10.44 -20.73 -37.71
C ASN A 37 9.34 -19.66 -37.65
N LEU A 38 8.57 -19.63 -36.55
CA LEU A 38 7.74 -18.45 -36.25
C LEU A 38 8.64 -17.30 -35.80
N LEU A 39 8.38 -16.12 -36.36
CA LEU A 39 8.95 -14.87 -35.86
C LEU A 39 8.19 -14.41 -34.61
N ASP A 40 8.81 -13.53 -33.83
CA ASP A 40 8.10 -12.84 -32.77
C ASP A 40 6.94 -12.02 -33.38
N PRO A 41 5.74 -12.06 -32.77
CA PRO A 41 4.56 -11.41 -33.32
C PRO A 41 4.73 -9.89 -33.32
N SER A 42 4.51 -9.27 -34.47
CA SER A 42 4.46 -7.81 -34.65
C SER A 42 3.06 -7.29 -35.02
N ALA A 43 2.24 -8.13 -35.64
CA ALA A 43 0.84 -7.85 -35.94
C ALA A 43 -0.08 -8.39 -34.83
N ALA A 44 -1.18 -7.70 -34.56
CA ALA A 44 -2.10 -8.06 -33.48
C ALA A 44 -2.73 -9.47 -33.62
N GLN A 45 -2.87 -9.98 -34.86
CA GLN A 45 -3.41 -11.30 -35.16
C GLN A 45 -2.33 -12.33 -35.52
N GLY A 46 -1.06 -12.01 -35.32
CA GLY A 46 0.04 -12.94 -35.58
C GLY A 46 0.09 -14.09 -34.58
N ALA A 47 0.54 -15.26 -35.03
CA ALA A 47 0.87 -16.35 -34.11
C ALA A 47 2.10 -15.95 -33.26
N ALA A 48 2.07 -16.25 -31.97
CA ALA A 48 3.16 -15.94 -31.03
C ALA A 48 4.03 -17.17 -30.74
N THR A 49 5.34 -16.96 -30.58
CA THR A 49 6.25 -18.00 -30.08
C THR A 49 6.04 -18.19 -28.57
N LYS A 50 6.32 -19.39 -28.06
CA LYS A 50 6.30 -19.64 -26.60
C LYS A 50 7.27 -18.69 -25.86
N SER A 51 8.47 -18.49 -26.43
CA SER A 51 9.48 -17.58 -25.88
C SER A 51 8.99 -16.14 -25.77
N TYR A 52 8.22 -15.66 -26.76
CA TYR A 52 7.61 -14.34 -26.69
C TYR A 52 6.60 -14.26 -25.54
N VAL A 53 5.66 -15.22 -25.47
CA VAL A 53 4.61 -15.24 -24.43
C VAL A 53 5.19 -15.37 -23.03
N ASP A 54 6.22 -16.19 -22.83
CA ASP A 54 6.86 -16.44 -21.54
C ASP A 54 7.58 -15.20 -20.96
N LYS A 55 7.82 -14.15 -21.76
CA LYS A 55 8.41 -12.89 -21.28
C LYS A 55 7.41 -11.97 -20.58
N HIS A 56 6.11 -12.27 -20.68
CA HIS A 56 5.05 -11.50 -20.02
C HIS A 56 4.69 -12.12 -18.67
N LEU A 57 4.14 -11.30 -17.77
CA LEU A 57 3.66 -11.78 -16.47
C LEU A 57 2.44 -12.69 -16.66
N PRO A 58 2.43 -13.93 -16.15
CA PRO A 58 1.28 -14.83 -16.25
C PRO A 58 0.05 -14.29 -15.48
N LEU A 59 -1.16 -14.67 -15.90
CA LEU A 59 -2.39 -14.33 -15.18
C LEU A 59 -2.45 -14.94 -13.77
N ALA A 60 -1.77 -16.08 -13.56
CA ALA A 60 -1.62 -16.69 -12.24
C ALA A 60 -0.67 -15.91 -11.32
N GLY A 61 -0.06 -14.83 -11.81
CA GLY A 61 0.97 -14.07 -11.13
C GLY A 61 2.38 -14.54 -11.50
N GLY A 62 3.37 -13.85 -10.91
CA GLY A 62 4.79 -14.14 -11.09
C GLY A 62 5.64 -13.14 -10.32
N THR A 63 6.96 -13.30 -10.39
CA THR A 63 7.91 -12.43 -9.70
C THR A 63 8.45 -11.36 -10.65
N LEU A 64 8.31 -10.09 -10.27
CA LEU A 64 9.02 -8.99 -10.90
C LEU A 64 10.31 -8.74 -10.13
N THR A 65 11.47 -8.96 -10.77
CA THR A 65 12.79 -8.80 -10.14
C THR A 65 13.36 -7.39 -10.27
N GLY A 66 12.74 -6.55 -11.11
CA GLY A 66 13.11 -5.16 -11.31
C GLY A 66 12.10 -4.20 -10.67
N VAL A 67 12.47 -2.92 -10.62
CA VAL A 67 11.56 -1.84 -10.19
C VAL A 67 10.38 -1.76 -11.16
N LEU A 68 9.16 -1.73 -10.60
CA LEU A 68 7.93 -1.46 -11.33
C LEU A 68 7.49 -0.02 -11.09
N GLU A 69 7.68 0.85 -12.09
CA GLU A 69 7.18 2.23 -12.07
C GLU A 69 5.70 2.26 -12.52
N MET A 70 4.80 2.70 -11.64
CA MET A 70 3.35 2.77 -11.91
C MET A 70 2.87 4.18 -12.27
N SER A 71 3.71 5.20 -12.13
CA SER A 71 3.35 6.61 -12.35
C SER A 71 2.08 7.00 -11.56
N SER A 72 1.10 7.63 -12.19
CA SER A 72 -0.16 8.04 -11.55
C SER A 72 -1.28 7.01 -11.65
N ASN A 73 -0.97 5.76 -12.01
CA ASN A 73 -1.98 4.71 -12.13
C ASN A 73 -2.40 4.17 -10.76
N LYS A 74 -3.67 3.78 -10.66
CA LYS A 74 -4.20 3.11 -9.47
C LYS A 74 -3.84 1.63 -9.50
N ILE A 75 -3.48 1.08 -8.34
CA ILE A 75 -3.44 -0.36 -8.10
C ILE A 75 -4.75 -0.72 -7.39
N SER A 76 -5.64 -1.42 -8.09
CA SER A 76 -6.96 -1.82 -7.58
C SER A 76 -7.01 -3.31 -7.25
N GLY A 77 -7.87 -3.70 -6.30
CA GLY A 77 -8.06 -5.11 -5.94
C GLY A 77 -7.03 -5.67 -4.95
N VAL A 78 -6.21 -4.79 -4.35
CA VAL A 78 -5.32 -5.17 -3.23
C VAL A 78 -6.17 -5.41 -1.99
N GLY A 79 -6.04 -6.58 -1.37
CA GLY A 79 -6.73 -6.94 -0.13
C GLY A 79 -6.17 -6.22 1.09
N ASP A 80 -6.79 -6.42 2.25
CA ASP A 80 -6.20 -5.98 3.52
C ASP A 80 -4.95 -6.86 3.81
N PRO A 81 -3.81 -6.25 4.21
CA PRO A 81 -2.58 -6.98 4.48
C PRO A 81 -2.75 -7.93 5.67
N SER A 82 -2.20 -9.13 5.55
CA SER A 82 -2.14 -10.15 6.62
C SER A 82 -0.72 -10.50 7.03
N ASP A 83 0.23 -10.40 6.11
CA ASP A 83 1.66 -10.66 6.33
C ASP A 83 2.48 -9.36 6.30
N ASP A 84 3.65 -9.37 6.94
CA ASP A 84 4.52 -8.19 7.09
C ASP A 84 5.01 -7.61 5.74
N GLN A 85 5.02 -8.41 4.67
CA GLN A 85 5.47 -8.00 3.35
C GLN A 85 4.33 -7.62 2.40
N ASP A 86 3.08 -7.66 2.85
CA ASP A 86 1.93 -7.30 2.04
C ASP A 86 1.88 -5.79 1.74
N ALA A 87 1.38 -5.46 0.56
CA ALA A 87 1.04 -4.07 0.25
C ALA A 87 -0.19 -3.63 1.07
N ALA A 88 -0.05 -2.57 1.86
CA ALA A 88 -1.18 -1.99 2.59
C ALA A 88 -1.96 -1.00 1.71
N THR A 89 -3.30 -1.11 1.71
CA THR A 89 -4.15 -0.10 1.06
C THR A 89 -4.21 1.17 1.90
N LYS A 90 -4.46 2.32 1.25
CA LYS A 90 -4.70 3.58 1.96
C LYS A 90 -5.84 3.44 2.98
N HIS A 91 -6.92 2.76 2.60
CA HIS A 91 -8.06 2.52 3.47
C HIS A 91 -7.68 1.73 4.73
N TYR A 92 -6.83 0.70 4.58
CA TYR A 92 -6.32 -0.06 5.72
C TYR A 92 -5.52 0.83 6.67
N VAL A 93 -4.55 1.60 6.15
CA VAL A 93 -3.70 2.48 6.96
C VAL A 93 -4.50 3.58 7.66
N ASP A 94 -5.45 4.23 6.96
CA ASP A 94 -6.27 5.32 7.51
C ASP A 94 -7.15 4.87 8.70
N LYS A 95 -7.46 3.56 8.82
CA LYS A 95 -8.20 3.02 9.97
C LYS A 95 -7.37 2.91 11.25
N HIS A 96 -6.05 2.79 11.16
CA HIS A 96 -5.19 2.59 12.33
C HIS A 96 -4.84 3.90 13.04
N LEU A 97 -4.98 5.05 12.38
CA LEU A 97 -4.82 6.36 13.00
C LEU A 97 -5.74 7.40 12.32
N PRO A 98 -7.06 7.31 12.49
CA PRO A 98 -8.00 8.17 11.77
C PRO A 98 -7.79 9.65 12.15
N LEU A 99 -7.92 10.55 11.17
CA LEU A 99 -7.88 12.01 11.40
C LEU A 99 -8.98 12.50 12.35
N ALA A 100 -10.08 11.75 12.47
CA ALA A 100 -11.16 12.01 13.41
C ALA A 100 -10.84 11.57 14.86
N GLY A 101 -9.64 11.04 15.10
CA GLY A 101 -9.25 10.41 16.36
C GLY A 101 -9.51 8.90 16.38
N GLY A 102 -8.92 8.23 17.36
CA GLY A 102 -9.06 6.79 17.57
C GLY A 102 -8.68 6.39 19.00
N THR A 103 -8.94 5.13 19.36
CA THR A 103 -8.56 4.59 20.68
C THR A 103 -7.24 3.83 20.56
N LEU A 104 -6.19 4.34 21.19
CA LEU A 104 -4.96 3.59 21.42
C LEU A 104 -5.14 2.74 22.68
N LYS A 105 -5.06 1.41 22.54
CA LYS A 105 -5.06 0.48 23.68
C LYS A 105 -3.62 0.15 24.07
N GLY A 106 -3.36 0.08 25.38
CA GLY A 106 -2.03 -0.19 25.91
C GLY A 106 -1.24 1.08 26.20
N ILE A 107 0.00 0.89 26.67
CA ILE A 107 0.92 1.99 26.95
C ILE A 107 1.39 2.59 25.63
N LEU A 108 1.29 3.92 25.50
CA LEU A 108 1.90 4.68 24.42
C LEU A 108 3.25 5.24 24.89
N GLU A 109 4.34 4.60 24.49
CA GLU A 109 5.70 5.11 24.74
C GLU A 109 6.06 6.16 23.68
N MET A 110 6.22 7.41 24.09
CA MET A 110 6.59 8.52 23.20
C MET A 110 8.10 8.83 23.22
N SER A 111 8.87 8.16 24.09
CA SER A 111 10.30 8.43 24.31
C SER A 111 10.53 9.93 24.59
N SER A 112 11.51 10.56 23.92
CA SER A 112 11.82 11.99 24.08
C SER A 112 11.03 12.89 23.13
N ASN A 113 9.99 12.39 22.46
CA ASN A 113 9.20 13.18 21.52
C ASN A 113 8.22 14.12 22.25
N LYS A 114 8.06 15.34 21.72
CA LYS A 114 7.07 16.30 22.22
C LYS A 114 5.67 15.94 21.70
N ILE A 115 4.67 16.05 22.57
CA ILE A 115 3.26 16.03 22.18
C ILE A 115 2.81 17.49 22.03
N SER A 116 2.55 17.93 20.81
CA SER A 116 2.11 19.30 20.49
C SER A 116 0.61 19.38 20.23
N GLY A 117 0.02 20.56 20.41
CA GLY A 117 -1.40 20.78 20.11
C GLY A 117 -2.37 20.23 21.14
N VAL A 118 -1.88 19.79 22.31
CA VAL A 118 -2.74 19.40 23.44
C VAL A 118 -3.39 20.65 24.02
N GLY A 119 -4.72 20.64 24.14
CA GLY A 119 -5.50 21.72 24.73
C GLY A 119 -5.29 21.87 26.24
N ASN A 120 -5.88 22.90 26.85
CA ASN A 120 -5.96 22.95 28.31
C ASN A 120 -6.93 21.85 28.78
N PRO A 121 -6.55 21.05 29.79
CA PRO A 121 -7.42 20.00 30.32
C PRO A 121 -8.70 20.60 30.92
N SER A 122 -9.83 19.97 30.64
CA SER A 122 -11.14 20.27 31.21
C SER A 122 -11.74 19.09 31.97
N ASP A 123 -11.46 17.86 31.53
CA ASP A 123 -11.91 16.62 32.16
C ASP A 123 -10.76 15.95 32.94
N ASP A 124 -11.11 15.13 33.94
CA ASP A 124 -10.14 14.44 34.81
C ASP A 124 -9.19 13.49 34.06
N GLN A 125 -9.59 13.01 32.89
CA GLN A 125 -8.81 12.09 32.05
C GLN A 125 -8.01 12.81 30.95
N ASP A 126 -8.08 14.13 30.86
CA ASP A 126 -7.34 14.89 29.85
C ASP A 126 -5.83 14.90 30.16
N ALA A 127 -5.03 14.90 29.09
CA ALA A 127 -3.60 15.15 29.20
C ALA A 127 -3.34 16.61 29.59
N ALA A 128 -2.64 16.85 30.70
CA ALA A 128 -2.28 18.19 31.13
C ALA A 128 -1.01 18.69 30.43
N THR A 129 -1.04 19.91 29.89
CA THR A 129 0.16 20.55 29.33
C THR A 129 1.07 21.06 30.44
N LYS A 130 2.39 21.14 30.17
CA LYS A 130 3.35 21.77 31.08
C LYS A 130 2.94 23.20 31.43
N HIS A 131 2.46 23.97 30.44
CA HIS A 131 1.96 25.33 30.67
C HIS A 131 0.86 25.34 31.73
N TYR A 132 -0.17 24.50 31.55
CA TYR A 132 -1.31 24.45 32.45
C TYR A 132 -0.86 24.16 33.90
N VAL A 133 -0.02 23.14 34.07
CA VAL A 133 0.52 22.75 35.39
C VAL A 133 1.35 23.89 36.00
N ASP A 134 2.29 24.46 35.24
CA ASP A 134 3.15 25.55 35.72
C ASP A 134 2.34 26.78 36.15
N LYS A 135 1.32 27.15 35.36
CA LYS A 135 0.45 28.30 35.64
C LYS A 135 -0.31 28.11 36.95
N HIS A 136 -0.93 26.95 37.15
CA HIS A 136 -1.70 26.68 38.37
C HIS A 136 -0.81 26.59 39.61
N ILE A 137 0.41 26.06 39.49
CA ILE A 137 1.41 26.08 40.57
C ILE A 137 1.82 27.51 40.92
N SER A 138 2.02 28.37 39.92
CA SER A 138 2.37 29.78 40.14
C SER A 138 1.28 30.52 40.90
N ILE A 139 0.02 30.34 40.50
CA ILE A 139 -1.14 30.94 41.17
C ILE A 139 -1.23 30.47 42.63
N ALA A 140 -1.05 29.18 42.89
CA ALA A 140 -1.09 28.64 44.25
C ALA A 140 -0.01 29.27 45.15
N LYS A 141 1.21 29.50 44.63
CA LYS A 141 2.30 30.18 45.37
C LYS A 141 1.97 31.63 45.68
N GLU A 142 1.37 32.35 44.74
CA GLU A 142 0.95 33.74 44.96
C GLU A 142 -0.13 33.82 46.02
N ASN A 143 -1.14 32.95 45.97
CA ASN A 143 -2.23 32.87 46.96
C ASN A 143 -1.76 32.54 48.38
N ILE A 144 -0.66 31.80 48.53
CA ILE A 144 0.00 31.57 49.83
C ILE A 144 0.77 32.81 50.28
N SER A 145 1.28 33.60 49.33
CA SER A 145 2.05 34.82 49.60
C SER A 145 1.17 36.06 49.85
N VAL A 146 -0.10 36.04 49.46
CA VAL A 146 -1.12 37.05 49.81
C VAL A 146 -1.96 36.59 51.02
N PRO A 147 -2.53 37.50 51.82
CA PRO A 147 -2.04 38.05 53.08
C PRO A 147 -2.53 37.31 54.35
N CYS A 148 -2.48 35.97 54.46
CA CYS A 148 -2.79 35.32 55.76
C CYS A 148 -1.69 35.51 56.82
N LEU A 149 -0.52 36.07 56.47
CA LEU A 149 0.56 36.41 57.42
C LEU A 149 0.73 37.91 57.72
N SER A 150 0.02 38.82 57.03
CA SER A 150 0.21 40.26 57.26
C SER A 150 -0.66 40.84 58.38
N GLY A 151 -1.53 40.05 59.02
CA GLY A 151 -2.60 40.57 59.87
C GLY A 151 -2.82 39.94 61.25
N TYR A 152 -2.01 38.97 61.70
CA TYR A 152 -2.27 38.31 62.99
C TYR A 152 -0.99 38.03 63.80
N ILE A 153 -0.43 39.08 64.41
CA ILE A 153 0.29 38.94 65.68
C ILE A 153 -0.23 40.07 66.60
N PRO A 154 -1.26 39.84 67.44
CA PRO A 154 -1.49 40.73 68.55
C PRO A 154 -0.32 40.58 69.52
N THR A 155 0.54 41.59 69.61
CA THR A 155 1.67 41.63 70.56
C THR A 155 1.14 41.73 71.98
N LEU A 156 0.97 40.56 72.59
CA LEU A 156 0.50 40.32 73.97
C LEU A 156 1.63 40.52 75.01
N GLU A 157 2.55 41.48 74.80
CA GLU A 157 3.79 41.55 75.58
C GLU A 157 4.22 42.95 76.05
N LYS A 158 3.28 43.85 76.41
CA LYS A 158 3.57 45.00 77.30
C LYS A 158 2.42 45.36 78.26
N MET A 159 1.79 44.35 78.88
CA MET A 159 1.21 44.50 80.21
C MET A 159 2.08 43.75 81.23
N LEU A 160 3.19 44.33 81.68
CA LEU A 160 3.71 44.20 83.05
C LEU A 160 5.01 45.01 83.19
N VAL A 161 5.01 45.85 84.23
CA VAL A 161 6.01 46.80 84.71
C VAL A 161 5.94 48.19 84.08
#